data_AF-A0A5C4JI91-F1
#
_entry.id   AF-A0A5C4JI91-F1
#
_cell.length_a   1.000
_cell.length_b   1.000
_cell.length_c   1.000
_cell.angle_alpha   90.00
_cell.angle_beta   90.00
_cell.angle_gamma   90.00
#
_symmetry.space_group_name_H-M   'P 1'
#
loop_
_entity.id
_entity.type
_entity.pdbx_description
1 polymer ?
#
loop_
_entity_poly.entity_id
_entity_poly.type
_entity_poly.pdbx_seq_one_letter_code
_entity_poly.pdbx_strand_id
1 'polypeptide(L)'
;MVTAAPVRAPERHCVVPVSDREARCFTSFRRALAEATTGRITDAPGNAAAAAADRALERRINTLAAERQRGDAPREGYVLSIEYQHENFGGSSVIFTGFQGCDGIDNGTIEFEFADLAPIGWNDTISSFRTYSNCRVSHFEHPHFVTPRTLFQTTLSYIGSLMNDRASSLQWT
;
A
#
# COMPACT_ATOMS: atom_id res chain seq x y z
N MET A 1 -24.79 -23.84 -26.23
CA MET A 1 -24.78 -22.47 -25.68
C MET A 1 -23.42 -22.29 -25.03
N VAL A 2 -22.59 -21.38 -25.55
CA VAL A 2 -21.27 -21.09 -24.96
C VAL A 2 -21.49 -20.00 -23.91
N THR A 3 -21.36 -20.35 -22.64
CA THR A 3 -21.32 -19.39 -21.54
C THR A 3 -20.07 -18.54 -21.69
N ALA A 4 -20.24 -17.24 -21.98
CA ALA A 4 -19.15 -16.29 -21.94
C ALA A 4 -18.63 -16.22 -20.49
N ALA A 5 -17.32 -16.44 -20.31
CA ALA A 5 -16.67 -16.22 -19.03
C ALA A 5 -16.86 -14.75 -18.63
N PRO A 6 -17.11 -14.44 -17.34
CA PRO A 6 -17.21 -13.05 -16.91
C PRO A 6 -15.90 -12.33 -17.21
N VAL A 7 -15.98 -11.24 -17.97
CA VAL A 7 -14.84 -10.35 -18.20
C VAL A 7 -14.43 -9.80 -16.83
N ARG A 8 -13.27 -10.22 -16.33
CA ARG A 8 -12.70 -9.68 -15.09
C ARG A 8 -12.62 -8.16 -15.25
N ALA A 9 -13.23 -7.42 -14.32
CA ALA A 9 -13.15 -5.97 -14.32
C ALA A 9 -11.68 -5.54 -14.40
N PRO A 10 -11.33 -4.51 -15.18
CA PRO A 10 -9.95 -4.06 -15.30
C PRO A 10 -9.41 -3.67 -13.92
N GLU A 11 -8.25 -4.24 -13.55
CA GLU A 11 -7.58 -3.92 -12.28
C GLU A 11 -7.23 -2.43 -12.25
N ARG A 12 -7.43 -1.79 -11.08
CA ARG A 12 -7.14 -0.37 -10.87
C ARG A 12 -6.02 -0.23 -9.85
N HIS A 13 -5.00 0.56 -10.18
CA HIS A 13 -3.84 0.78 -9.33
C HIS A 13 -3.75 2.25 -8.95
N CYS A 14 -3.96 2.57 -7.69
CA CYS A 14 -3.99 3.95 -7.21
C CYS A 14 -2.76 4.29 -6.39
N VAL A 15 -2.40 5.57 -6.37
CA VAL A 15 -1.39 6.16 -5.49
C VAL A 15 -2.08 7.18 -4.60
N VAL A 16 -1.80 7.12 -3.30
CA VAL A 16 -2.37 8.01 -2.29
C VAL A 16 -1.24 8.54 -1.41
N PRO A 17 -0.85 9.81 -1.57
CA PRO A 17 -0.04 10.49 -0.58
C PRO A 17 -0.85 10.66 0.71
N VAL A 18 -0.29 10.27 1.86
CA VAL A 18 -0.98 10.41 3.16
C VAL A 18 -1.18 11.87 3.57
N SER A 19 -0.37 12.77 3.00
CA SER A 19 -0.45 14.24 3.13
C SER A 19 -1.65 14.82 2.38
N ASP A 20 -1.79 14.49 1.09
CA ASP A 20 -2.82 15.05 0.20
C ASP A 20 -4.17 14.32 0.32
N ARG A 21 -4.16 13.03 0.68
CA ARG A 21 -5.33 12.15 0.81
C ARG A 21 -6.17 11.98 -0.46
N GLU A 22 -5.63 12.37 -1.61
CA GLU A 22 -6.26 12.19 -2.92
C GLU A 22 -5.69 10.98 -3.66
N ALA A 23 -6.58 10.16 -4.22
CA ALA A 23 -6.19 8.99 -5.01
C ALA A 23 -5.97 9.34 -6.49
N ARG A 24 -4.80 8.99 -7.01
CA ARG A 24 -4.47 9.04 -8.44
C ARG A 24 -4.41 7.63 -8.99
N CYS A 25 -5.33 7.27 -9.87
CA CYS A 25 -5.50 5.88 -10.32
C CYS A 25 -5.06 5.66 -11.77
N PHE A 26 -4.52 4.47 -12.01
CA PHE A 26 -3.95 4.04 -13.28
C PHE A 26 -4.43 2.62 -13.62
N THR A 27 -4.38 2.28 -14.90
CA THR A 27 -4.68 0.93 -15.42
C THR A 27 -3.45 0.00 -15.44
N SER A 28 -2.28 0.50 -15.00
CA SER A 28 -1.03 -0.26 -14.98
C SER A 28 -0.34 -0.09 -13.64
N PHE A 29 -0.03 -1.20 -12.99
CA PHE A 29 0.70 -1.22 -11.73
C PHE A 29 2.07 -0.51 -11.85
N ARG A 30 2.81 -0.79 -12.93
CA ARG A 30 4.09 -0.13 -13.23
C ARG A 30 3.96 1.39 -13.23
N ARG A 31 2.91 1.92 -13.86
CA ARG A 31 2.70 3.38 -13.94
C ARG A 31 2.34 3.95 -12.57
N ALA A 32 1.51 3.26 -11.79
CA ALA A 32 1.21 3.65 -10.43
C ALA A 32 2.48 3.67 -9.56
N LEU A 33 3.34 2.65 -9.65
CA LEU A 33 4.59 2.63 -8.88
C LEU A 33 5.58 3.72 -9.33
N ALA A 34 5.63 4.02 -10.63
CA ALA A 34 6.42 5.14 -11.14
C ALA A 34 5.96 6.47 -10.57
N GLU A 35 4.64 6.71 -10.50
CA GLU A 35 4.07 7.89 -9.84
C GLU A 35 4.40 7.90 -8.34
N ALA A 36 4.15 6.77 -7.66
CA ALA A 36 4.38 6.63 -6.22
C ALA A 36 5.83 6.86 -5.83
N THR A 37 6.78 6.52 -6.69
CA THR A 37 8.22 6.75 -6.47
C THR A 37 8.72 8.04 -7.13
N THR A 38 7.83 8.92 -7.60
CA THR A 38 8.20 10.18 -8.26
C THR A 38 9.20 9.98 -9.41
N GLY A 39 9.01 8.91 -10.19
CA GLY A 39 9.84 8.54 -11.33
C GLY A 39 11.14 7.81 -11.01
N ARG A 40 11.43 7.50 -9.74
CA ARG A 40 12.67 6.78 -9.34
C ARG A 40 12.65 5.30 -9.75
N ILE A 41 11.47 4.70 -9.88
CA ILE A 41 11.30 3.31 -10.34
C ILE A 41 10.25 3.27 -11.45
N THR A 42 10.68 3.04 -12.70
CA THR A 42 9.81 3.11 -13.89
C THR A 42 9.64 1.77 -14.62
N ASP A 43 10.36 0.74 -14.20
CA ASP A 43 10.54 -0.54 -14.89
C ASP A 43 9.98 -1.74 -14.11
N ALA A 44 9.12 -1.50 -13.12
CA ALA A 44 8.49 -2.55 -12.33
C ALA A 44 7.67 -3.54 -13.18
N PRO A 45 7.39 -4.77 -12.69
CA PRO A 45 6.47 -5.67 -13.35
C PRO A 45 5.10 -5.01 -13.61
N GLY A 46 4.46 -5.37 -14.72
CA GLY A 46 3.22 -4.73 -15.16
C GLY A 46 2.00 -5.10 -14.33
N ASN A 47 2.05 -6.22 -13.60
CA ASN A 47 1.00 -6.71 -12.72
C ASN A 47 1.48 -6.70 -11.26
N ALA A 48 0.53 -6.48 -10.34
CA ALA A 48 0.79 -6.26 -8.92
C ALA A 48 1.39 -7.49 -8.23
N ALA A 49 0.86 -8.69 -8.52
CA ALA A 49 1.33 -9.94 -7.92
C ALA A 49 2.78 -10.29 -8.30
N ALA A 50 3.18 -10.07 -9.56
CA ALA A 50 4.56 -10.25 -10.01
C ALA A 50 5.50 -9.22 -9.38
N ALA A 51 5.04 -7.97 -9.22
CA ALA A 51 5.81 -6.95 -8.52
C ALA A 51 6.00 -7.30 -7.02
N ALA A 52 4.98 -7.86 -6.38
CA ALA A 52 5.06 -8.36 -5.01
C ALA A 52 6.01 -9.56 -4.86
N ALA A 53 6.16 -10.40 -5.89
CA ALA A 53 7.10 -11.52 -5.91
C ALA A 53 8.55 -11.10 -6.27
N ASP A 54 8.75 -9.89 -6.79
CA ASP A 54 10.04 -9.40 -7.27
C ASP A 54 10.91 -8.85 -6.12
N ARG A 55 11.84 -9.69 -5.65
CA ARG A 55 12.79 -9.32 -4.59
C ARG A 55 13.76 -8.21 -4.99
N ALA A 56 14.06 -8.05 -6.28
CA ALA A 56 14.96 -6.98 -6.73
C ALA A 56 14.23 -5.64 -6.69
N LEU A 57 12.96 -5.61 -7.11
CA LEU A 57 12.11 -4.44 -6.96
C LEU A 57 11.93 -4.06 -5.49
N GLU A 58 11.62 -5.02 -4.62
CA GLU A 58 11.46 -4.79 -3.18
C GLU A 58 12.69 -4.10 -2.57
N ARG A 59 13.90 -4.61 -2.87
CA ARG A 59 15.15 -3.99 -2.42
C ARG A 59 15.29 -2.55 -2.92
N ARG A 60 15.00 -2.31 -4.20
CA ARG A 60 15.10 -0.96 -4.79
C ARG A 60 14.16 0.03 -4.10
N ILE A 61 12.92 -0.36 -3.82
CA ILE A 61 11.96 0.49 -3.11
C ILE A 61 12.51 0.83 -1.71
N ASN A 62 12.99 -0.17 -0.98
CA ASN A 62 13.51 0.04 0.38
C ASN A 62 14.82 0.85 0.41
N THR A 63 15.69 0.70 -0.59
CA THR A 63 16.91 1.49 -0.72
C THR A 63 16.62 2.98 -0.84
N LEU A 64 15.52 3.38 -1.51
CA LEU A 64 15.15 4.80 -1.60
C LEU A 64 15.02 5.46 -0.22
N ALA A 65 14.38 4.77 0.73
CA ALA A 65 14.23 5.26 2.09
C ALA A 65 15.54 5.21 2.89
N ALA A 66 16.34 4.16 2.70
CA ALA A 66 17.61 3.98 3.39
C ALA A 66 18.71 4.96 2.96
N GLU A 67 18.68 5.44 1.71
CA GLU A 67 19.64 6.42 1.18
C GLU A 67 19.43 7.83 1.74
N ARG A 68 18.24 8.11 2.31
CA ARG A 68 17.95 9.41 2.90
C ARG A 68 18.90 9.68 4.07
N GLN A 69 19.59 10.82 4.01
CA GLN A 69 20.49 11.25 5.06
C GLN A 69 19.75 12.01 6.17
N ARG A 70 20.30 11.96 7.39
CA ARG A 70 19.82 12.82 8.49
C ARG A 70 20.04 14.28 8.11
N GLY A 71 18.95 15.05 8.02
CA GLY A 71 18.97 16.46 7.63
C GLY A 71 18.46 16.74 6.22
N ASP A 72 18.22 15.71 5.41
CA ASP A 72 17.54 15.89 4.12
C ASP A 72 16.12 16.40 4.34
N ALA A 73 15.73 17.39 3.54
CA ALA A 73 14.38 17.91 3.52
C ALA A 73 13.38 16.76 3.23
N PRO A 74 12.20 16.75 3.88
CA PRO A 74 11.13 15.81 3.55
C PRO A 74 10.82 15.83 2.06
N ARG A 75 10.65 14.64 1.48
CA ARG A 75 10.37 14.47 0.05
C ARG A 75 9.32 13.40 -0.12
N GLU A 76 8.30 13.66 -0.91
CA GLU A 76 7.26 12.70 -1.24
C GLU A 76 7.79 11.46 -1.98
N GLY A 77 6.96 10.43 -1.99
CA GLY A 77 7.15 9.22 -2.79
C GLY A 77 8.02 8.14 -2.14
N TYR A 78 8.09 8.11 -0.82
CA TYR A 78 8.49 6.90 -0.09
C TYR A 78 7.27 6.01 0.04
N VAL A 79 7.33 4.81 -0.51
CA VAL A 79 6.24 3.84 -0.42
C VAL A 79 6.20 3.31 1.00
N LEU A 80 5.07 3.51 1.70
CA LEU A 80 4.86 3.00 3.06
C LEU A 80 4.32 1.57 2.99
N SER A 81 3.30 1.39 2.14
CA SER A 81 2.65 0.11 1.91
C SER A 81 1.98 0.06 0.53
N ILE A 82 1.75 -1.16 0.07
CA ILE A 82 0.87 -1.47 -1.03
C ILE A 82 -0.19 -2.44 -0.51
N GLU A 83 -1.44 -2.01 -0.59
CA GLU A 83 -2.61 -2.77 -0.20
C GLU A 83 -3.26 -3.37 -1.45
N TYR A 84 -3.76 -4.59 -1.35
CA TYR A 84 -4.31 -5.35 -2.47
C TYR A 84 -5.73 -5.82 -2.18
N GLN A 85 -6.57 -5.76 -3.21
CA GLN A 85 -7.99 -6.12 -3.15
C GLN A 85 -8.20 -7.62 -2.89
N HIS A 86 -7.28 -8.47 -3.34
CA HIS A 86 -7.40 -9.91 -3.18
C HIS A 86 -6.20 -10.48 -2.44
N GLU A 87 -6.36 -11.71 -1.97
CA GLU A 87 -5.28 -12.52 -1.44
C GLU A 87 -4.12 -12.67 -2.44
N ASN A 88 -2.95 -13.02 -1.94
CA ASN A 88 -1.73 -13.27 -2.70
C ASN A 88 -1.35 -12.10 -3.62
N PHE A 89 -1.59 -10.87 -3.13
CA PHE A 89 -1.23 -9.62 -3.80
C PHE A 89 -1.93 -9.42 -5.16
N GLY A 90 -3.15 -9.97 -5.29
CA GLY A 90 -3.93 -9.94 -6.52
C GLY A 90 -4.93 -8.79 -6.59
N GLY A 91 -5.45 -8.57 -7.80
CA GLY A 91 -6.52 -7.60 -8.05
C GLY A 91 -6.05 -6.17 -8.15
N SER A 92 -6.97 -5.24 -7.87
CA SER A 92 -6.66 -3.82 -7.75
C SER A 92 -5.69 -3.57 -6.59
N SER A 93 -4.93 -2.47 -6.64
CA SER A 93 -3.99 -2.10 -5.58
C SER A 93 -4.04 -0.61 -5.25
N VAL A 94 -3.67 -0.26 -4.03
CA VAL A 94 -3.40 1.13 -3.63
C VAL A 94 -2.02 1.23 -2.99
N ILE A 95 -1.24 2.20 -3.45
CA ILE A 95 0.11 2.48 -2.96
C ILE A 95 0.01 3.71 -2.07
N PHE A 96 0.25 3.54 -0.77
CA PHE A 96 0.34 4.67 0.16
C PHE A 96 1.76 5.20 0.21
N THR A 97 1.90 6.52 0.06
CA THR A 97 3.21 7.19 0.09
C THR A 97 3.28 8.23 1.19
N GLY A 98 4.47 8.38 1.77
CA GLY A 98 4.80 9.43 2.72
C GLY A 98 5.99 10.27 2.27
N PHE A 99 6.28 11.28 3.08
CA PHE A 99 7.42 12.19 2.90
C PHE A 99 8.73 11.68 3.53
N GLN A 100 8.68 10.51 4.18
CA GLN A 100 9.81 9.77 4.75
C GLN A 100 9.49 8.27 4.85
N GLY A 101 10.51 7.45 5.10
CA GLY A 101 10.31 6.09 5.61
C GLY A 101 10.05 6.09 7.11
N CYS A 102 9.71 4.93 7.65
CA CYS A 102 9.46 4.71 9.06
C CYS A 102 10.75 4.37 9.83
N ASP A 103 10.76 4.56 11.14
CA ASP A 103 11.89 4.20 11.99
C ASP A 103 12.04 2.68 12.18
N GLY A 104 10.97 1.91 11.88
CA GLY A 104 10.91 0.46 11.94
C GLY A 104 10.90 -0.11 13.35
N ILE A 105 10.64 0.76 14.33
CA ILE A 105 10.57 0.46 15.74
C ILE A 105 9.10 0.56 16.15
N ASP A 106 8.50 -0.57 16.49
CA ASP A 106 7.18 -0.60 17.11
C ASP A 106 7.29 -0.19 18.59
N ASN A 107 7.46 1.10 18.84
CA ASN A 107 7.45 1.72 20.17
C ASN A 107 6.09 2.36 20.51
N GLY A 108 5.08 2.17 19.66
CA GLY A 108 3.76 2.77 19.77
C GLY A 108 3.64 4.20 19.22
N THR A 109 4.68 4.73 18.57
CA THR A 109 4.63 6.02 17.87
C THR A 109 4.00 5.83 16.49
N ILE A 110 2.99 6.65 16.18
CA ILE A 110 2.39 6.66 14.85
C ILE A 110 3.13 7.66 13.98
N GLU A 111 3.77 7.19 12.92
CA GLU A 111 4.52 8.04 11.98
C GLU A 111 3.66 8.52 10.83
N PHE A 112 2.71 7.68 10.38
CA PHE A 112 1.72 8.05 9.37
C PHE A 112 0.36 7.44 9.69
N GLU A 113 -0.69 8.07 9.19
CA GLU A 113 -2.05 7.60 9.38
C GLU A 113 -2.95 7.97 8.20
N PHE A 114 -3.95 7.14 7.97
CA PHE A 114 -5.00 7.36 6.98
C PHE A 114 -6.35 7.03 7.57
N ALA A 115 -7.12 8.07 7.91
CA ALA A 115 -8.25 7.95 8.81
C ALA A 115 -9.53 7.40 8.16
N ASP A 116 -9.67 7.42 6.84
CA ASP A 116 -10.89 6.97 6.17
C ASP A 116 -10.60 6.51 4.74
N LEU A 117 -10.82 5.23 4.45
CA LEU A 117 -10.62 4.63 3.13
C LEU A 117 -11.82 4.81 2.19
N ALA A 118 -12.99 5.22 2.70
CA ALA A 118 -14.19 5.37 1.88
C ALA A 118 -14.06 6.43 0.77
N PRO A 119 -13.46 7.62 1.00
CA PRO A 119 -13.32 8.65 -0.04
C PRO A 119 -12.48 8.21 -1.25
N ILE A 120 -11.53 7.28 -1.06
CA ILE A 120 -10.71 6.73 -2.13
C ILE A 120 -11.29 5.43 -2.72
N GLY A 121 -12.45 4.98 -2.22
CA GLY A 121 -13.17 3.78 -2.67
C GLY A 121 -12.48 2.48 -2.28
N TRP A 122 -11.82 2.44 -1.12
CA TRP A 122 -11.10 1.26 -0.59
C TRP A 122 -11.62 0.76 0.75
N ASN A 123 -12.76 1.28 1.23
CA ASN A 123 -13.43 0.75 2.41
C ASN A 123 -13.73 -0.74 2.22
N ASP A 124 -13.47 -1.55 3.24
CA ASP A 124 -13.86 -2.97 3.25
C ASP A 124 -13.33 -3.76 2.04
N THR A 125 -12.13 -3.42 1.54
CA THR A 125 -11.59 -3.97 0.28
C THR A 125 -10.28 -4.73 0.45
N ILE A 126 -9.54 -4.48 1.54
CA ILE A 126 -8.17 -4.98 1.69
C ILE A 126 -8.17 -6.46 2.10
N SER A 127 -7.48 -7.29 1.33
CA SER A 127 -7.33 -8.73 1.57
C SER A 127 -5.86 -9.16 1.78
N SER A 128 -4.89 -8.43 1.22
CA SER A 128 -3.46 -8.68 1.42
C SER A 128 -2.63 -7.40 1.27
N PHE A 129 -1.39 -7.40 1.79
CA PHE A 129 -0.56 -6.19 1.79
C PHE A 129 0.94 -6.47 1.89
N ARG A 130 1.73 -5.47 1.50
CA ARG A 130 3.19 -5.41 1.68
C ARG A 130 3.61 -4.02 2.15
N THR A 131 4.48 -3.95 3.14
CA THR A 131 5.09 -2.70 3.58
C THR A 131 6.50 -2.52 3.02
N TYR A 132 6.91 -1.26 2.97
CA TYR A 132 8.19 -0.81 2.44
C TYR A 132 8.70 0.36 3.27
N SER A 133 9.91 0.84 2.94
CA SER A 133 10.52 1.99 3.60
C SER A 133 10.61 1.83 5.11
N ASN A 134 10.87 0.59 5.56
CA ASN A 134 10.97 0.19 6.96
C ASN A 134 9.66 0.32 7.77
N CYS A 135 8.53 0.55 7.09
CA CYS A 135 7.23 0.69 7.74
C CYS A 135 6.60 -0.66 8.09
N ARG A 136 5.72 -0.62 9.10
CA ARG A 136 4.73 -1.64 9.45
C ARG A 136 3.36 -0.98 9.41
N VAL A 137 2.32 -1.74 9.15
CA VAL A 137 0.95 -1.23 9.06
C VAL A 137 0.03 -1.94 10.03
N SER A 138 -0.90 -1.19 10.63
CA SER A 138 -2.05 -1.70 11.38
C SER A 138 -3.32 -1.30 10.64
N HIS A 139 -4.25 -2.25 10.50
CA HIS A 139 -5.53 -2.10 9.81
C HIS A 139 -6.65 -2.10 10.83
N PHE A 140 -7.55 -1.12 10.73
CA PHE A 140 -8.69 -0.94 11.62
C PHE A 140 -9.98 -1.20 10.86
N GLU A 141 -10.91 -1.94 11.46
CA GLU A 141 -12.20 -2.27 10.83
C GLU A 141 -13.08 -1.03 10.63
N HIS A 142 -12.85 0.03 11.41
CA HIS A 142 -13.64 1.26 11.36
C HIS A 142 -12.77 2.47 10.99
N PRO A 143 -13.38 3.53 10.42
CA PRO A 143 -12.68 4.78 10.18
C PRO A 143 -12.24 5.41 11.52
N HIS A 144 -11.29 6.32 11.43
CA HIS A 144 -10.73 7.06 12.57
C HIS A 144 -10.13 6.15 13.65
N PHE A 145 -9.50 5.04 13.23
CA PHE A 145 -8.70 4.16 14.09
C PHE A 145 -9.49 3.49 15.22
N VAL A 146 -10.79 3.27 14.99
CA VAL A 146 -11.67 2.59 15.95
C VAL A 146 -11.48 1.07 15.83
N THR A 147 -11.39 0.40 16.97
CA THR A 147 -11.22 -1.05 17.07
C THR A 147 -12.45 -1.83 16.61
N PRO A 148 -12.31 -3.07 16.12
CA PRO A 148 -11.11 -3.92 16.18
C PRO A 148 -10.03 -3.55 15.15
N ARG A 149 -8.80 -3.99 15.42
CA ARG A 149 -7.63 -3.76 14.56
C ARG A 149 -6.67 -4.94 14.53
N THR A 150 -5.81 -4.98 13.52
CA THR A 150 -4.62 -5.85 13.51
C THR A 150 -3.49 -5.25 14.38
N LEU A 151 -2.50 -6.08 14.71
CA LEU A 151 -1.20 -5.57 15.18
C LEU A 151 -0.42 -4.93 14.02
N PHE A 152 0.63 -4.17 14.33
CA PHE A 152 1.56 -3.69 13.31
C PHE A 152 2.29 -4.86 12.66
N GLN A 153 2.15 -4.99 11.35
CA GLN A 153 2.67 -6.10 10.56
C GLN A 153 3.34 -5.59 9.27
N THR A 154 4.16 -6.43 8.64
CA THR A 154 4.96 -6.04 7.47
C THR A 154 4.35 -6.54 6.16
N THR A 155 4.18 -7.84 6.01
CA THR A 155 3.65 -8.43 4.77
C THR A 155 2.81 -9.64 5.12
N LEU A 156 1.59 -9.66 4.59
CA LEU A 156 0.74 -10.83 4.61
C LEU A 156 0.11 -11.04 3.24
N SER A 157 0.23 -12.25 2.70
CA SER A 157 -0.50 -12.67 1.50
C SER A 157 -2.00 -12.87 1.77
N TYR A 158 -2.41 -12.90 3.04
CA TYR A 158 -3.80 -12.90 3.48
C TYR A 158 -3.86 -12.26 4.87
N ILE A 159 -4.64 -11.19 5.02
CA ILE A 159 -4.75 -10.43 6.28
C ILE A 159 -5.49 -11.19 7.39
N GLY A 160 -6.10 -12.33 7.06
CA GLY A 160 -6.83 -13.17 7.98
C GLY A 160 -8.33 -12.90 7.97
N SER A 161 -9.11 -13.90 8.35
CA SER A 161 -10.58 -13.88 8.23
C SER A 161 -11.28 -12.80 9.06
N LEU A 162 -10.60 -12.28 10.09
CA LEU A 162 -11.16 -11.24 10.97
C LEU A 162 -11.04 -9.83 10.38
N MET A 163 -10.15 -9.59 9.41
CA MET A 163 -9.91 -8.27 8.82
C MET A 163 -10.05 -8.24 7.28
N ASN A 164 -10.14 -9.41 6.65
CA ASN A 164 -10.36 -9.51 5.21
C ASN A 164 -11.61 -8.76 4.78
N ASP A 165 -11.46 -7.82 3.85
CA ASP A 165 -12.53 -6.98 3.33
C ASP A 165 -13.28 -6.20 4.43
N ARG A 166 -12.53 -5.69 5.42
CA ARG A 166 -13.08 -4.91 6.55
C ARG A 166 -12.32 -3.65 6.91
N ALA A 167 -11.08 -3.50 6.41
CA ALA A 167 -10.27 -2.35 6.77
C ALA A 167 -10.91 -1.05 6.26
N SER A 168 -11.03 -0.06 7.16
CA SER A 168 -11.58 1.26 6.90
C SER A 168 -10.62 2.41 7.28
N SER A 169 -9.57 2.14 8.07
CA SER A 169 -8.47 3.08 8.32
C SER A 169 -7.15 2.37 8.61
N LEU A 170 -6.03 3.09 8.45
CA LEU A 170 -4.66 2.54 8.50
C LEU A 170 -3.74 3.42 9.34
N GLN A 171 -2.78 2.81 10.03
CA GLN A 171 -1.67 3.51 10.69
C GLN A 171 -0.34 2.82 10.37
N TRP A 172 0.74 3.60 10.29
CA TRP A 172 2.10 3.13 10.08
C TRP A 172 3.06 3.59 11.17
N THR A 173 4.04 2.73 11.45
CA THR A 173 5.19 2.89 12.36
C THR A 173 6.42 2.18 11.77
#